data_AF-A0A7V9U190-F1
#
_entry.id   AF-A0A7V9U190-F1
#
_cell.length_a   1.000
_cell.length_b   1.000
_cell.length_c   1.000
_cell.angle_alpha   90.00
_cell.angle_beta   90.00
_cell.angle_gamma   90.00
#
_symmetry.space_group_name_H-M   'P 1'
#
loop_
_entity.id
_entity.type
_entity.pdbx_description
1 polymer ?
#
loop_
_entity_poly.entity_id
_entity_poly.type
_entity_poly.pdbx_seq_one_letter_code
_entity_poly.pdbx_strand_id
1 'polypeptide(L)' 'MTFRVMGPHERGRFAPEAWGHLLSLSGSGAINPLELEHIIERALLQIDGRIALEDLRGMLEGSGLEDTGGTGDNQTVH' A
#
# COMPACT_ATOMS: atom_id res chain seq x y z
N MET A 1 13.05 -12.84 4.04
CA MET A 1 12.22 -11.63 3.92
C MET A 1 12.52 -10.73 5.11
N THR A 2 13.37 -9.72 4.93
CA THR A 2 13.65 -8.71 5.97
C THR A 2 12.60 -7.62 5.83
N PHE A 3 11.62 -7.59 6.72
CA PHE A 3 10.68 -6.48 6.83
C PHE A 3 11.49 -5.21 7.10
N ARG A 4 11.37 -4.19 6.24
CA ARG A 4 11.88 -2.86 6.56
C ARG A 4 11.15 -2.37 7.81
N VAL A 5 11.88 -2.21 8.91
CA VAL A 5 11.35 -1.48 10.07
C VAL A 5 11.17 -0.04 9.62
N MET A 6 9.93 0.34 9.31
CA MET A 6 9.56 1.72 9.01
C MET A 6 10.02 2.63 10.16
N GLY A 7 10.76 3.68 9.82
CA GLY A 7 11.19 4.66 10.80
C GLY A 7 9.99 5.38 11.44
N PRO A 8 10.07 5.81 12.71
CA PRO A 8 8.98 6.52 13.38
C PRO A 8 8.53 7.79 12.64
N HIS A 9 9.45 8.42 11.90
CA HIS A 9 9.17 9.58 11.05
C HIS A 9 8.28 9.23 9.84
N GLU A 10 8.55 8.08 9.20
CA GLU A 10 7.80 7.62 8.03
C GLU A 10 6.39 7.21 8.43
N ARG A 11 6.27 6.46 9.53
CA ARG A 11 4.96 6.10 10.10
C ARG A 11 4.18 7.34 10.53
N GLY A 12 4.87 8.34 11.09
CA GLY A 12 4.26 9.59 11.54
C GLY A 12 3.67 10.45 10.42
N ARG A 13 4.03 10.22 9.15
CA ARG A 13 3.42 10.92 8.01
C ARG A 13 2.01 10.44 7.72
N PHE A 14 1.68 9.19 8.04
CA PHE A 14 0.34 8.67 7.82
C PHE A 14 -0.62 9.14 8.91
N ALA A 15 -1.80 9.63 8.51
CA ALA A 15 -2.89 9.81 9.45
C ALA A 15 -3.28 8.45 10.09
N PRO A 16 -3.75 8.42 11.35
CA PRO A 16 -4.11 7.18 12.03
C PRO A 16 -5.09 6.31 11.23
N GLU A 17 -6.06 6.94 10.57
CA GLU A 17 -7.07 6.27 9.75
C GLU A 17 -6.46 5.67 8.47
N ALA A 18 -5.55 6.39 7.82
CA ALA A 18 -4.82 5.90 6.64
C ALA A 18 -3.96 4.67 7.00
N TRP A 19 -3.25 4.74 8.13
CA TRP A 19 -2.46 3.62 8.63
C TRP A 19 -3.33 2.42 9.03
N GLY A 20 -4.44 2.68 9.73
CA GLY A 20 -5.41 1.65 10.09
C GLY A 20 -5.99 0.93 8.88
N HIS A 21 -6.26 1.66 7.80
CA HIS A 21 -6.74 1.08 6.54
C HIS A 21 -5.71 0.14 5.90
N LEU A 22 -4.43 0.53 5.82
CA LEU A 22 -3.35 -0.33 5.32
C LEU A 22 -3.20 -1.62 6.15
N LEU A 23 -3.27 -1.52 7.48
CA LEU A 23 -3.24 -2.68 8.36
C LEU A 23 -4.47 -3.57 8.19
N SER A 24 -5.64 -2.99 7.95
CA SER A 24 -6.86 -3.75 7.66
C SER A 24 -6.73 -4.54 6.35
N LEU A 25 -6.20 -3.92 5.30
CA LEU A 25 -5.96 -4.59 4.02
C LEU A 25 -4.97 -5.74 4.17
N SER A 26 -3.84 -5.49 4.84
CA SER A 26 -2.83 -6.53 5.09
C SER A 26 -3.36 -7.65 5.99
N GLY A 27 -4.08 -7.32 7.07
CA GLY A 27 -4.68 -8.29 7.99
C GLY A 27 -5.80 -9.12 7.37
N SER A 28 -6.50 -8.58 6.37
CA SER A 28 -7.51 -9.31 5.59
C SER A 28 -6.92 -10.21 4.50
N GLY A 29 -5.63 -10.06 4.18
CA GLY A 29 -4.98 -10.74 3.06
C GLY A 29 -5.25 -10.13 1.69
N ALA A 30 -5.93 -8.97 1.63
CA ALA A 30 -6.15 -8.23 0.38
C ALA A 30 -4.84 -7.72 -0.25
N ILE A 31 -3.81 -7.50 0.59
CA ILE A 31 -2.45 -7.18 0.15
C ILE A 31 -1.45 -8.03 0.93
N ASN A 32 -0.41 -8.49 0.26
CA ASN A 32 0.69 -9.20 0.88
C ASN A 32 1.72 -8.20 1.49
N PRO A 33 2.69 -8.68 2.29
CA PRO A 33 3.66 -7.79 2.93
C PRO A 33 4.52 -6.97 1.97
N LEU A 34 4.86 -7.52 0.80
CA LEU A 34 5.66 -6.85 -0.22
C LEU A 34 4.84 -5.73 -0.89
N GLU A 35 3.57 -5.98 -1.19
CA GLU A 35 2.65 -4.97 -1.71
C GLU A 35 2.47 -3.82 -0.72
N LEU A 36 2.33 -4.12 0.57
CA LEU A 36 2.25 -3.12 1.62
C LEU A 36 3.50 -2.22 1.61
N GLU A 37 4.70 -2.80 1.55
CA GLU A 37 5.96 -2.04 1.46
C GLU A 37 5.96 -1.13 0.22
N HIS A 38 5.58 -1.63 -0.95
CA HIS A 38 5.51 -0.84 -2.18
C HIS A 38 4.48 0.30 -2.12
N ILE A 39 3.30 0.07 -1.51
CA ILE A 39 2.27 1.08 -1.32
C ILE A 39 2.79 2.21 -0.42
N ILE A 40 3.44 1.84 0.69
CA ILE A 40 4.08 2.78 1.61
C ILE A 40 5.13 3.62 0.89
N GLU A 41 6.02 2.99 0.12
CA GLU A 41 7.08 3.67 -0.61
C GLU A 41 6.53 4.66 -1.63
N ARG A 42 5.52 4.25 -2.41
CA ARG A 42 4.85 5.16 -3.35
C ARG A 42 4.18 6.32 -2.63
N ALA A 43 3.47 6.07 -1.54
CA ALA A 43 2.79 7.14 -0.80
C ALA A 43 3.80 8.18 -0.26
N LEU A 44 4.93 7.72 0.30
CA LEU A 44 5.98 8.60 0.80
C LEU A 44 6.67 9.43 -0.29
N LEU A 45 6.77 8.89 -1.51
CA LEU A 45 7.39 9.55 -2.66
C LEU A 45 6.43 10.52 -3.36
N GLN A 46 5.15 10.18 -3.47
CA GLN A 46 4.17 10.92 -4.28
C GLN A 46 3.45 12.01 -3.49
N ILE A 47 3.24 11.81 -2.20
CA ILE A 47 2.48 12.74 -1.36
C ILE A 47 3.48 13.53 -0.52
N ASP A 48 3.45 14.85 -0.66
CA ASP A 48 4.21 15.76 0.20
C ASP A 48 3.44 16.01 1.50
N GLY A 49 4.15 16.10 2.64
CA GLY A 49 3.51 16.31 3.94
C GLY A 49 2.79 15.07 4.51
N ARG A 50 1.60 15.29 5.09
CA ARG A 50 0.81 14.28 5.82
C ARG A 50 -0.09 13.50 4.84
N ILE A 51 -0.04 12.18 4.92
CA ILE A 51 -0.80 11.26 4.07
C ILE A 51 -2.15 10.98 4.72
N ALA A 52 -3.22 11.55 4.17
CA ALA A 52 -4.58 11.29 4.63
C ALA A 52 -5.16 10.01 3.99
N LEU A 53 -6.29 9.54 4.51
CA LEU A 53 -6.95 8.34 3.98
C LEU A 53 -7.48 8.57 2.56
N GLU A 54 -7.93 9.79 2.25
CA GLU A 54 -8.40 10.17 0.92
C GLU A 54 -7.29 10.11 -0.13
N ASP A 55 -6.10 10.64 0.17
CA ASP A 55 -4.94 10.59 -0.73
C ASP A 55 -4.53 9.13 -1.00
N LEU A 56 -4.54 8.33 0.06
CA LEU A 56 -4.20 6.91 -0.03
C LEU A 56 -5.20 6.14 -0.90
N ARG A 57 -6.50 6.40 -0.76
CA ARG A 57 -7.53 5.79 -1.62
C ARG A 57 -7.37 6.21 -3.07
N GLY A 58 -7.19 7.50 -3.33
CA GLY A 58 -6.96 8.00 -4.69
C GLY A 58 -5.72 7.37 -5.33
N MET A 59 -4.65 7.16 -4.56
CA MET A 59 -3.44 6.47 -5.01
C MET A 59 -3.68 4.99 -5.32
N LEU A 60 -4.51 4.31 -4.52
CA LEU A 60 -4.82 2.88 -4.66
C LEU A 60 -5.74 2.63 -5.87
N GLU A 61 -6.80 3.43 -6.02
CA GLU A 61 -7.71 3.45 -7.18
C GLU A 61 -6.92 3.64 -8.48
N GLY A 62 -6.01 4.61 -8.49
CA GLY A 62 -5.15 4.87 -9.65
C GLY A 62 -4.15 3.76 -9.99
N SER A 63 -3.94 2.80 -9.07
CA SER A 63 -3.01 1.69 -9.29
C SER A 63 -3.65 0.36 -9.66
N GLY A 64 -4.98 0.30 -9.79
CA GLY A 64 -5.69 -0.94 -10.13
C GLY A 64 -5.62 -2.00 -9.02
N LEU A 65 -5.36 -1.59 -7.77
CA LEU A 65 -5.29 -2.53 -6.66
C LEU A 65 -6.68 -3.13 -6.31
N GLU A 66 -7.76 -2.49 -6.76
CA GLU A 66 -9.12 -3.04 -6.69
C GLU A 66 -9.37 -4.18 -7.71
N ASP A 67 -8.51 -4.32 -8.72
CA ASP A 67 -8.56 -5.39 -9.73
C ASP A 67 -7.62 -6.56 -9.39
N THR A 68 -6.95 -6.56 -8.23
CA THR A 68 -5.96 -7.60 -7.88
C THR A 68 -6.53 -8.77 -7.08
N GLY A 69 -7.85 -8.99 -7.18
CA GLY A 69 -8.45 -10.31 -6.93
C GLY A 69 -8.05 -11.37 -7.97
N GLY A 70 -7.27 -11.04 -9.00
CA GLY A 70 -6.81 -12.02 -9.98
C GLY A 70 -5.71 -11.50 -10.90
N THR A 71 -4.45 -11.53 -10.47
CA THR A 71 -3.34 -11.64 -11.42
C THR A 71 -2.21 -12.44 -10.79
N GLY A 72 -2.42 -13.75 -10.73
CA GLY A 72 -1.38 -14.76 -10.57
C GLY A 72 -1.51 -15.76 -11.69
N ASP A 73 -0.46 -15.87 -12.51
CA ASP A 73 -0.22 -16.88 -13.55
C ASP A 73 -1.13 -16.91 -14.78
N ASN A 74 -0.76 -16.15 -15.83
CA ASN A 74 -0.78 -16.72 -17.18
C ASN A 74 0.19 -16.01 -18.14
N GLN A 75 1.48 -16.35 -18.06
CA GLN A 75 2.34 -16.24 -19.23
C GLN A 75 2.09 -17.44 -20.14
N THR A 76 1.16 -17.34 -21.09
CA THR A 76 1.15 -18.23 -22.25
C THR A 76 2.00 -17.62 -23.35
N VAL A 77 3.17 -18.20 -23.57
CA VAL A 77 3.95 -18.03 -24.80
C VAL A 77 3.22 -18.73 -25.96
N HIS A 78 3.08 -18.06 -27.09
CA HIS A 78 2.68 -18.66 -28.37
C HIS A 78 3.69 -18.26 -29.45
#